data_AF-D1CT67-F1
#
_entry.id   AF-D1CT67-F1
#
_cell.length_a   1.000
_cell.length_b   1.000
_cell.length_c   1.000
_cell.angle_alpha   90.00
_cell.angle_beta   90.00
_cell.angle_gamma   90.00
#
_symmetry.space_group_name_H-M   'P 1'
#
loop_
_entity.id
_entity.type
_entity.pdbx_description
1 polymer ?
#
loop_
_entity_poly.entity_id
_entity_poly.type
_entity_poly.pdbx_seq_one_letter_code
_entity_poly.pdbx_strand_id
1 'polypeptide(L)'
;LKEVMAPATVKYYAEYPANSGKYWSIPAEGDAVGWSYRKDWFEDPKEMEAFKAKYGYDLAPPKDWKQLRDIAEFFHRPDQKRYGIAIYTDNSYDGLVMGVENAIFSFGGELGDYSTYKVDSIINSEKNVKALETYRE
;
A
#
# COMPACT_ATOMS: atom_id res chain seq x y z
N LEU A 1 18.56 23.40 0.76
CA LEU A 1 17.79 22.12 0.74
C LEU A 1 16.34 22.33 1.15
N LYS A 2 16.04 22.86 2.35
CA LYS A 2 14.67 22.98 2.88
C LYS A 2 13.72 23.94 2.15
N GLU A 3 14.24 24.84 1.31
CA GLU A 3 13.43 25.83 0.56
C GLU A 3 12.95 25.31 -0.80
N VAL A 4 13.60 24.28 -1.34
CA VAL A 4 13.37 23.78 -2.71
C VAL A 4 12.95 22.31 -2.75
N MET A 5 12.99 21.62 -1.61
CA MET A 5 12.62 20.21 -1.46
C MET A 5 11.55 20.06 -0.39
N ALA A 6 10.71 19.03 -0.52
CA ALA A 6 9.72 18.71 0.49
C ALA A 6 10.40 18.51 1.87
N PRO A 7 9.91 19.15 2.95
CA PRO A 7 10.55 19.10 4.25
C PRO A 7 10.77 17.68 4.78
N ALA A 8 9.80 16.78 4.53
CA ALA A 8 9.90 15.37 4.92
C ALA A 8 11.09 14.67 4.24
N THR A 9 11.29 14.89 2.94
CA THR A 9 12.37 14.26 2.18
C THR A 9 13.74 14.69 2.71
N VAL A 10 13.94 15.98 2.98
CA VAL A 10 15.21 16.48 3.56
C VAL A 10 15.43 15.90 4.96
N LYS A 11 14.39 15.83 5.78
CA LYS A 11 14.49 15.31 7.15
C LYS A 11 14.86 13.83 7.19
N TYR A 12 14.19 13.00 6.39
CA TYR A 12 14.31 11.54 6.50
C TYR A 12 15.41 10.95 5.61
N TYR A 13 15.78 11.60 4.51
CA TYR A 13 16.75 11.05 3.55
C TYR A 13 18.10 11.77 3.53
N ALA A 14 18.18 13.02 4.02
CA ALA A 14 19.42 13.79 4.00
C ALA A 14 20.04 14.02 5.37
N GLU A 15 19.24 14.07 6.43
CA GLU A 15 19.71 14.46 7.77
C GLU A 15 20.22 13.26 8.58
N TYR A 16 21.46 13.33 9.06
CA TYR A 16 22.02 12.32 9.96
C TYR A 16 23.06 12.90 10.94
N PRO A 17 23.03 12.51 12.24
CA PRO A 17 21.97 11.77 12.92
C PRO A 17 20.63 12.53 12.89
N ALA A 18 19.53 11.83 13.14
CA ALA A 18 18.20 12.43 13.14
C ALA A 18 18.13 13.64 14.10
N ASN A 19 17.51 14.74 13.64
CA ASN A 19 17.37 16.02 14.36
C ASN A 19 18.69 16.77 14.63
N SER A 20 19.80 16.40 13.98
CA SER A 20 21.09 17.11 14.13
C SER A 20 21.20 18.37 13.28
N GLY A 21 20.34 18.55 12.27
CA GLY A 21 20.47 19.59 11.25
C GLY A 21 21.68 19.43 10.30
N LYS A 22 22.40 18.31 10.38
CA LYS A 22 23.54 17.99 9.49
C LYS A 22 23.08 17.12 8.33
N TYR A 23 23.37 17.55 7.11
CA TYR A 23 22.97 16.84 5.90
C TYR A 23 24.15 16.13 5.23
N TRP A 24 23.95 14.88 4.84
CA TRP A 24 24.97 14.01 4.25
C TRP A 24 24.62 13.52 2.84
N SER A 25 23.39 13.77 2.40
CA SER A 25 22.95 13.40 1.05
C SER A 25 22.09 14.52 0.45
N ILE A 26 21.87 14.41 -0.86
CA ILE A 26 20.90 15.21 -1.59
C ILE A 26 19.90 14.21 -2.18
N PRO A 27 18.62 14.23 -1.75
CA PRO A 27 17.60 13.37 -2.32
C PRO A 27 17.46 13.65 -3.82
N ALA A 28 17.64 12.63 -4.64
CA ALA A 28 17.58 12.74 -6.10
C ALA A 28 16.20 12.37 -6.64
N GLU A 29 15.54 11.40 -6.01
CA GLU A 29 14.22 10.88 -6.35
C GLU A 29 13.45 10.59 -5.07
N GLY A 30 12.14 10.79 -5.11
CA GLY A 30 11.22 10.32 -4.08
C GLY A 30 10.08 9.58 -4.77
N ASP A 31 9.81 8.37 -4.31
CA ASP A 31 8.76 7.51 -4.82
C ASP A 31 7.66 7.32 -3.77
N ALA A 32 6.48 6.94 -4.25
CA ALA A 32 5.35 6.57 -3.43
C ALA A 32 4.63 5.40 -4.10
N VAL A 33 4.16 4.46 -3.30
CA VAL A 33 3.38 3.33 -3.81
C VAL A 33 1.98 3.82 -4.18
N GLY A 34 1.65 3.72 -5.47
CA GLY A 34 0.35 4.09 -6.00
C GLY A 34 -0.38 2.88 -6.59
N TRP A 35 -1.72 2.94 -6.55
CA TRP A 35 -2.56 1.96 -7.23
C TRP A 35 -2.83 2.36 -8.68
N SER A 36 -2.78 1.38 -9.58
CA SER A 36 -3.18 1.51 -10.97
C SER A 36 -4.20 0.43 -11.30
N TYR A 37 -5.10 0.72 -12.25
CA TYR A 37 -6.13 -0.24 -12.65
C TYR A 37 -6.36 -0.21 -14.16
N ARG A 38 -6.95 -1.29 -14.67
CA ARG A 38 -7.32 -1.45 -16.09
C ARG A 38 -8.63 -0.73 -16.36
N LYS A 39 -8.53 0.54 -16.79
CA LYS A 39 -9.69 1.37 -17.13
C LYS A 39 -10.63 0.69 -18.13
N ASP A 40 -10.07 0.02 -19.15
CA ASP A 40 -10.84 -0.73 -20.14
C ASP A 40 -11.63 -1.91 -19.56
N TRP A 41 -11.19 -2.49 -18.43
CA TRP A 41 -11.95 -3.53 -17.74
C TRP A 41 -13.04 -2.93 -16.85
N PHE A 42 -12.78 -1.79 -16.24
CA PHE A 42 -13.72 -1.10 -15.35
C PHE A 42 -14.85 -0.40 -16.12
N GLU A 43 -14.60 -0.01 -17.37
CA GLU A 43 -15.58 0.67 -18.24
C GLU A 43 -16.27 -0.28 -19.22
N ASP A 44 -15.98 -1.59 -19.21
CA ASP A 44 -16.73 -2.57 -20.01
C ASP A 44 -18.13 -2.76 -19.42
N PRO A 45 -19.22 -2.45 -20.16
CA PRO A 45 -20.58 -2.56 -19.64
C PRO A 45 -20.93 -3.96 -19.13
N LYS A 46 -20.39 -5.01 -19.77
CA LYS A 46 -20.66 -6.40 -19.35
C LYS A 46 -19.99 -6.72 -18.03
N GLU A 47 -18.77 -6.22 -17.82
CA GLU A 47 -18.05 -6.39 -16.55
C GLU A 47 -18.73 -5.60 -15.43
N MET A 48 -19.18 -4.37 -15.70
CA MET A 48 -19.95 -3.57 -14.75
C MET A 48 -21.25 -4.27 -14.33
N GLU A 49 -22.03 -4.78 -15.30
CA GLU A 49 -23.27 -5.52 -15.04
C GLU A 49 -23.00 -6.82 -14.26
N ALA A 50 -22.00 -7.60 -14.68
CA ALA A 50 -21.66 -8.86 -14.03
C ALA A 50 -21.11 -8.66 -12.61
N PHE A 51 -20.30 -7.63 -12.39
CA PHE A 51 -19.79 -7.28 -11.07
C PHE A 51 -20.92 -6.90 -10.13
N LYS A 52 -21.82 -6.01 -10.59
CA LYS A 52 -22.98 -5.59 -9.80
C LYS A 52 -23.91 -6.76 -9.49
N ALA A 53 -24.12 -7.67 -10.44
CA ALA A 53 -24.91 -8.88 -10.22
C ALA A 53 -24.28 -9.81 -9.18
N LYS A 54 -22.94 -9.92 -9.14
CA LYS A 54 -22.22 -10.80 -8.19
C LYS A 54 -22.11 -10.20 -6.78
N TYR A 55 -21.78 -8.91 -6.66
CA TYR A 55 -21.45 -8.30 -5.37
C TYR A 55 -22.47 -7.28 -4.85
N GLY A 56 -23.44 -6.87 -5.67
CA GLY A 56 -24.54 -6.00 -5.25
C GLY A 56 -24.21 -4.50 -5.21
N TYR A 57 -23.07 -4.06 -5.73
CA TYR A 57 -22.67 -2.64 -5.85
C TYR A 57 -21.97 -2.35 -7.17
N ASP A 58 -21.90 -1.07 -7.55
CA ASP A 58 -21.30 -0.66 -8.81
C ASP A 58 -19.78 -0.87 -8.82
N LEU A 59 -19.26 -1.35 -9.95
CA LEU A 59 -17.82 -1.46 -10.16
C LEU A 59 -17.19 -0.06 -10.24
N ALA A 60 -16.26 0.22 -9.34
CA ALA A 60 -15.53 1.48 -9.25
C ALA A 60 -14.17 1.22 -8.58
N PRO A 61 -13.18 2.14 -8.69
CA PRO A 61 -11.95 2.05 -7.91
C PRO A 61 -12.28 1.84 -6.42
N PRO A 62 -11.59 0.87 -5.75
CA PRO A 62 -11.97 0.43 -4.41
C PRO A 62 -11.79 1.55 -3.39
N LYS A 63 -12.76 1.67 -2.48
CA LYS A 63 -12.72 2.62 -1.35
C LYS A 63 -12.15 2.01 -0.07
N ASP A 64 -12.11 0.67 -0.01
CA ASP A 64 -11.63 -0.10 1.13
C ASP A 64 -11.06 -1.45 0.66
N TRP A 65 -10.44 -2.18 1.59
CA TRP A 65 -9.80 -3.47 1.33
C TRP A 65 -10.79 -4.57 0.92
N LYS A 66 -12.04 -4.50 1.41
CA LYS A 66 -13.07 -5.48 1.01
C LYS A 66 -13.39 -5.32 -0.47
N GLN A 67 -13.61 -4.09 -0.92
CA GLN A 67 -13.85 -3.81 -2.34
C GLN A 67 -12.65 -4.19 -3.20
N LEU A 68 -11.42 -3.92 -2.73
CA LEU A 68 -10.20 -4.35 -3.42
C LEU A 68 -10.17 -5.88 -3.62
N ARG A 69 -10.46 -6.64 -2.56
CA ARG A 69 -10.52 -8.11 -2.59
C ARG A 69 -11.63 -8.63 -3.51
N ASP A 70 -12.83 -8.05 -3.44
CA ASP A 70 -13.96 -8.44 -4.31
C ASP A 70 -13.64 -8.21 -5.80
N ILE A 71 -13.01 -7.07 -6.12
CA ILE A 71 -12.55 -6.72 -7.47
C ILE A 71 -11.43 -7.67 -7.93
N ALA A 72 -10.46 -7.96 -7.05
CA ALA A 72 -9.39 -8.91 -7.34
C ALA A 72 -9.93 -10.30 -7.65
N GLU A 73 -10.90 -10.79 -6.87
CA GLU A 73 -11.58 -12.06 -7.11
C GLU A 73 -12.38 -12.02 -8.43
N PHE A 74 -13.08 -10.93 -8.70
CA PHE A 74 -13.93 -10.81 -9.90
C PHE A 74 -13.16 -10.92 -11.22
N PHE A 75 -12.00 -10.26 -11.28
CA PHE A 75 -11.17 -10.23 -12.48
C PHE A 75 -10.18 -11.40 -12.56
N HIS A 76 -10.15 -12.29 -11.56
CA HIS A 76 -9.26 -13.44 -11.54
C HIS A 76 -9.70 -14.52 -12.54
N ARG A 77 -9.02 -14.59 -13.70
CA ARG A 77 -9.28 -15.54 -14.80
C ARG A 77 -7.93 -16.04 -15.34
N PRO A 78 -7.21 -16.88 -14.59
CA PRO A 78 -5.84 -17.28 -14.90
C PRO A 78 -5.72 -18.02 -16.24
N ASP A 79 -6.75 -18.77 -16.65
CA ASP A 79 -6.82 -19.44 -17.96
C ASP A 79 -6.76 -18.44 -19.14
N GLN A 80 -7.11 -17.18 -18.89
CA GLN A 80 -7.03 -16.07 -19.84
C GLN A 80 -5.84 -15.15 -19.60
N LYS A 81 -4.90 -15.55 -18.72
CA LYS A 81 -3.78 -14.72 -18.24
C LYS A 81 -4.25 -13.40 -17.63
N ARG A 82 -5.41 -13.39 -16.95
CA ARG A 82 -5.92 -12.24 -16.21
C ARG A 82 -5.86 -12.53 -14.72
N TYR A 83 -5.19 -11.66 -13.98
CA TYR A 83 -5.12 -11.68 -12.53
C TYR A 83 -5.75 -10.37 -12.04
N GLY A 84 -6.68 -10.45 -11.09
CA GLY A 84 -7.44 -9.26 -10.69
C GLY A 84 -6.66 -8.27 -9.84
N ILE A 85 -5.48 -8.65 -9.34
CA ILE A 85 -4.57 -7.77 -8.63
C ILE A 85 -3.13 -8.26 -8.81
N ALA A 86 -2.18 -7.32 -8.79
CA ALA A 86 -0.75 -7.58 -8.67
C ALA A 86 -0.22 -6.68 -7.56
N ILE A 87 0.39 -7.27 -6.54
CA ILE A 87 0.88 -6.59 -5.34
C ILE A 87 2.30 -7.05 -5.03
N TYR A 88 2.98 -6.32 -4.14
CA TYR A 88 4.28 -6.71 -3.65
C TYR A 88 4.19 -7.97 -2.78
N THR A 89 4.84 -9.05 -3.21
CA THR A 89 4.91 -10.31 -2.47
C THR A 89 6.33 -10.88 -2.40
N ASP A 90 7.32 -10.11 -2.86
CA ASP A 90 8.73 -10.47 -2.71
C ASP A 90 9.03 -10.69 -1.22
N ASN A 91 9.82 -11.72 -0.92
CA ASN A 91 10.22 -12.05 0.44
C ASN A 91 11.59 -11.45 0.79
N SER A 92 12.10 -10.54 -0.04
CA SER A 92 13.36 -9.84 0.15
C SER A 92 13.18 -8.33 0.31
N TYR A 93 13.96 -7.78 1.24
CA TYR A 93 14.20 -6.33 1.40
C TYR A 93 12.90 -5.47 1.38
N ASP A 94 12.96 -4.29 0.77
CA ASP A 94 11.87 -3.32 0.69
C ASP A 94 10.63 -3.87 -0.01
N GLY A 95 10.77 -4.85 -0.91
CA GLY A 95 9.63 -5.46 -1.59
C GLY A 95 8.65 -6.11 -0.61
N LEU A 96 9.16 -6.79 0.42
CA LEU A 96 8.32 -7.36 1.48
C LEU A 96 7.66 -6.28 2.33
N VAL A 97 8.47 -5.31 2.76
CA VAL A 97 8.08 -4.34 3.79
C VAL A 97 7.12 -3.29 3.22
N MET A 98 7.41 -2.72 2.06
CA MET A 98 6.60 -1.69 1.42
C MET A 98 5.17 -2.18 1.12
N GLY A 99 5.02 -3.45 0.72
CA GLY A 99 3.71 -4.06 0.49
C GLY A 99 2.84 -4.07 1.75
N VAL A 100 3.38 -4.66 2.82
CA VAL A 100 2.67 -4.84 4.09
C VAL A 100 2.44 -3.52 4.82
N GLU A 101 3.39 -2.58 4.76
CA GLU A 101 3.25 -1.25 5.39
C GLU A 101 2.03 -0.48 4.89
N ASN A 102 1.76 -0.52 3.58
CA ASN A 102 0.57 0.10 3.00
C ASN A 102 -0.73 -0.45 3.61
N ALA A 103 -0.77 -1.76 3.88
CA ALA A 103 -1.88 -2.38 4.58
C ALA A 103 -1.93 -1.94 6.05
N ILE A 104 -0.82 -2.05 6.78
CA ILE A 104 -0.72 -1.66 8.20
C ILE A 104 -1.25 -0.24 8.41
N PHE A 105 -0.74 0.74 7.65
CA PHE A 105 -1.14 2.13 7.81
C PHE A 105 -2.60 2.38 7.44
N SER A 106 -3.13 1.68 6.44
CA SER A 106 -4.55 1.76 6.06
C SER A 106 -5.49 1.23 7.16
N PHE A 107 -5.02 0.35 8.03
CA PHE A 107 -5.73 -0.16 9.20
C PHE A 107 -5.51 0.70 10.45
N GLY A 108 -4.86 1.85 10.33
CA GLY A 108 -4.46 2.71 11.46
C GLY A 108 -3.34 2.11 12.30
N GLY A 109 -2.61 1.14 11.74
CA GLY A 109 -1.42 0.51 12.30
C GLY A 109 -0.23 1.45 12.39
N GLU A 110 0.80 1.01 13.13
CA GLU A 110 2.08 1.71 13.23
C GLU A 110 3.19 0.67 13.41
N LEU A 111 4.43 1.01 13.05
CA LEU A 111 5.58 0.09 13.14
C LEU A 111 6.27 0.14 14.51
N GLY A 112 6.18 1.27 15.19
CA GLY A 112 6.77 1.48 16.51
C GLY A 112 6.54 2.89 17.04
N ASP A 113 6.95 3.12 18.27
CA ASP A 113 7.06 4.46 18.83
C ASP A 113 8.46 5.00 18.49
N TYR A 114 8.52 5.93 17.54
CA TYR A 114 9.77 6.53 17.06
C TYR A 114 10.51 7.38 18.11
N SER A 115 9.84 7.77 19.20
CA SER A 115 10.45 8.57 20.28
C SER A 115 11.12 7.69 21.33
N THR A 116 10.54 6.52 21.61
CA THR A 116 11.05 5.57 22.62
C THR A 116 11.77 4.38 22.01
N TYR A 117 11.72 4.23 20.68
CA TYR A 117 12.18 3.06 19.92
C TYR A 117 11.49 1.75 20.34
N LYS A 118 10.32 1.84 20.98
CA LYS A 118 9.52 0.67 21.33
C LYS A 118 8.87 0.12 20.07
N VAL A 119 9.10 -1.16 19.79
CA VAL A 119 8.52 -1.87 18.61
C VAL A 119 7.59 -2.99 19.06
N ASP A 120 8.00 -3.75 20.07
CA ASP A 120 7.18 -4.82 20.64
C ASP A 120 5.83 -4.30 21.17
N SER A 121 4.78 -5.11 21.03
CA SER A 121 3.34 -4.77 21.18
C SER A 121 2.76 -3.78 20.17
N ILE A 122 3.58 -3.04 19.42
CA ILE A 122 3.11 -2.10 18.39
C ILE A 122 3.09 -2.80 17.03
N ILE A 123 4.23 -3.35 16.61
CA ILE A 123 4.35 -4.02 15.30
C ILE A 123 3.44 -5.25 15.19
N ASN A 124 3.25 -5.98 16.29
CA ASN A 124 2.40 -7.15 16.45
C ASN A 124 1.05 -6.83 17.11
N SER A 125 0.61 -5.57 17.06
CA SER A 125 -0.73 -5.19 17.54
C SER A 125 -1.84 -5.87 16.72
N GLU A 126 -3.02 -6.04 17.31
CA GLU A 126 -4.18 -6.69 16.65
C GLU A 126 -4.52 -6.06 15.30
N LYS A 127 -4.41 -4.73 15.18
CA LYS A 127 -4.65 -3.99 13.93
C LYS A 127 -3.63 -4.35 12.84
N ASN A 128 -2.34 -4.49 13.18
CA ASN A 128 -1.30 -4.86 12.23
C ASN A 128 -1.42 -6.33 11.83
N VAL A 129 -1.78 -7.20 12.77
CA VAL A 129 -2.07 -8.62 12.47
C VAL A 129 -3.22 -8.71 11.48
N LYS A 130 -4.33 -8.00 11.73
CA LYS A 130 -5.48 -7.97 10.82
C LYS A 130 -5.13 -7.42 9.44
N ALA A 131 -4.27 -6.39 9.38
CA ALA A 131 -3.79 -5.85 8.11
C ALA A 131 -2.97 -6.88 7.32
N LEU A 132 -2.06 -7.59 7.99
CA LEU A 132 -1.26 -8.66 7.38
C LEU A 132 -2.12 -9.84 6.91
N GLU A 133 -3.10 -10.24 7.72
CA GLU A 133 -4.05 -11.29 7.34
C GLU A 133 -4.87 -10.89 6.12
N THR A 134 -5.34 -9.64 6.05
CA THR A 134 -6.06 -9.10 4.89
C THR A 134 -5.17 -9.01 3.65
N TYR A 135 -3.89 -8.65 3.81
CA TYR A 135 -2.95 -8.57 2.69
C TYR A 135 -2.58 -9.95 2.11
N ARG A 136 -2.63 -10.99 2.95
CA ARG A 136 -2.35 -12.38 2.57
C ARG A 136 -3.49 -13.02 1.76
N GLU A 137 -4.73 -12.65 2.06
CA GLU A 137 -5.95 -13.18 1.41
C GLU A 137 -6.06 -12.81 -0.08
#